data_AF-A0A1D9PBU5-F1
#
_entry.id   AF-A0A1D9PBU5-F1
#
_cell.length_a   1.000
_cell.length_b   1.000
_cell.length_c   1.000
_cell.angle_alpha   90.00
_cell.angle_beta   90.00
_cell.angle_gamma   90.00
#
_symmetry.space_group_name_H-M   'P 1'
#
loop_
_entity.id
_entity.type
_entity.pdbx_description
1 polymer ?
#
loop_
_entity_poly.entity_id
_entity_poly.type
_entity_poly.pdbx_seq_one_letter_code
_entity_poly.pdbx_strand_id
1 'polypeptide(L)'
;MTEELNTLLSDLENEDTKLIEIGKNLIKTNGMTEFTFFCNSILNRTINLNRGYITLVKDNNYIAAAPLVRLNLDSLLRLFASTQSEFDVDTFAKNIRKGEIIRKMKYFKNKKERLTDSKLIEIIKEIKGFKWTEKIYEAGSGYIHLSNQHFYSSVKISGKNTIESGIRKTDEFVPIKEKIAGTYYMQQASKGIRIFIGDWIEERKKSFPDRSDISTQQ
;
A
#
# COMPACT_ATOMS: atom_id res chain seq x y z
N MET A 1 19.18 -13.84 -9.20
CA MET A 1 18.61 -12.64 -8.54
C MET A 1 19.75 -11.73 -8.14
N THR A 2 19.63 -10.40 -8.27
CA THR A 2 20.70 -9.47 -7.86
C THR A 2 20.73 -9.29 -6.35
N GLU A 3 21.87 -8.89 -5.80
CA GLU A 3 22.03 -8.58 -4.37
C GLU A 3 21.05 -7.48 -3.92
N GLU A 4 20.92 -6.41 -4.72
CA GLU A 4 19.98 -5.31 -4.46
C GLU A 4 18.52 -5.79 -4.32
N LEU A 5 18.05 -6.65 -5.25
CA LEU A 5 16.69 -7.17 -5.20
C LEU A 5 16.48 -8.08 -3.97
N ASN A 6 17.48 -8.89 -3.62
CA ASN A 6 17.42 -9.73 -2.42
C ASN A 6 17.32 -8.88 -1.14
N THR A 7 18.10 -7.80 -1.05
CA THR A 7 18.04 -6.86 0.08
C THR A 7 16.65 -6.23 0.21
N LEU A 8 16.07 -5.75 -0.90
CA LEU A 8 14.72 -5.17 -0.90
C LEU A 8 13.63 -6.18 -0.49
N LEU A 9 13.75 -7.45 -0.90
CA LEU A 9 12.81 -8.50 -0.50
C LEU A 9 12.93 -8.83 0.99
N SER A 10 14.15 -8.89 1.52
CA SER A 10 14.41 -9.08 2.96
C SER A 10 13.85 -7.91 3.78
N ASP A 11 14.06 -6.68 3.31
CA ASP A 11 13.50 -5.50 3.96
C ASP A 11 11.97 -5.47 3.97
N LEU A 12 11.34 -5.95 2.89
CA LEU A 12 9.88 -6.07 2.79
C LEU A 12 9.36 -7.10 3.79
N GLU A 13 10.03 -8.24 3.92
CA GLU A 13 9.72 -9.28 4.91
C GLU A 13 9.86 -8.74 6.35
N ASN A 14 10.93 -7.97 6.62
CA ASN A 14 11.12 -7.32 7.92
C ASN A 14 10.08 -6.23 8.23
N GLU A 15 9.48 -5.62 7.21
CA GLU A 15 8.40 -4.64 7.40
C GLU A 15 7.13 -5.30 7.93
N ASP A 16 6.85 -6.58 7.62
CA ASP A 16 5.70 -7.31 8.15
C ASP A 16 5.74 -7.41 9.68
N THR A 17 6.92 -7.62 10.27
CA THR A 17 7.10 -7.61 11.73
C THR A 17 6.71 -6.26 12.33
N LYS A 18 7.11 -5.16 11.69
CA LYS A 18 6.78 -3.79 12.14
C LYS A 18 5.29 -3.48 11.95
N LEU A 19 4.66 -4.02 10.92
CA LEU A 19 3.21 -3.92 10.69
C LEU A 19 2.42 -4.68 11.78
N ILE A 20 2.90 -5.84 12.22
CA ILE A 20 2.31 -6.58 13.34
C ILE A 20 2.45 -5.78 14.65
N GLU A 21 3.63 -5.20 14.90
CA GLU A 21 3.88 -4.38 16.09
C GLU A 21 2.99 -3.14 16.13
N ILE A 22 2.84 -2.41 15.03
CA ILE A 22 1.97 -1.23 15.01
C ILE A 22 0.50 -1.61 15.20
N GLY A 23 0.06 -2.76 14.70
CA GLY A 23 -1.29 -3.30 14.97
C GLY A 23 -1.51 -3.60 16.45
N LYS A 24 -0.54 -4.22 17.13
CA LYS A 24 -0.59 -4.44 18.59
C LYS A 24 -0.68 -3.11 19.35
N ASN A 25 0.09 -2.11 18.94
CA ASN A 25 0.09 -0.79 19.57
C ASN A 25 -1.24 -0.05 19.33
N LEU A 26 -1.84 -0.19 18.15
CA LEU A 26 -3.17 0.36 17.86
C LEU A 26 -4.22 -0.22 18.80
N ILE A 27 -4.25 -1.55 18.96
CA ILE A 27 -5.21 -2.22 19.86
C ILE A 27 -5.02 -1.77 21.31
N LYS A 28 -3.77 -1.66 21.78
CA LYS A 28 -3.48 -1.16 23.13
C LYS A 28 -3.95 0.29 23.34
N THR A 29 -3.76 1.15 22.34
CA THR A 29 -4.04 2.59 22.46
C THR A 29 -5.53 2.89 22.28
N ASN A 30 -6.20 2.23 21.34
CA ASN A 30 -7.56 2.56 20.95
C ASN A 30 -8.61 1.56 21.42
N GLY A 31 -8.19 0.37 21.88
CA GLY A 31 -9.09 -0.76 22.08
C GLY A 31 -9.65 -1.30 20.76
N MET A 32 -10.68 -2.15 20.87
CA MET A 32 -11.32 -2.84 19.75
C MET A 32 -12.51 -2.04 19.20
N THR A 33 -12.23 -0.94 18.50
CA THR A 33 -13.22 -0.08 17.84
C THR A 33 -13.43 -0.46 16.37
N GLU A 34 -14.43 0.12 15.71
CA GLU A 34 -14.65 -0.05 14.26
C GLU A 34 -13.39 0.38 13.48
N PHE A 35 -12.76 1.50 13.86
CA PHE A 35 -11.51 1.92 13.22
C PHE A 35 -10.35 0.93 13.45
N THR A 36 -10.23 0.35 14.66
CA THR A 36 -9.21 -0.67 14.91
C THR A 36 -9.43 -1.92 14.06
N PHE A 37 -10.68 -2.38 13.88
CA PHE A 37 -10.98 -3.50 12.97
C PHE A 37 -10.65 -3.18 11.51
N PHE A 38 -10.96 -1.97 11.07
CA PHE A 38 -10.62 -1.50 9.73
C PHE A 38 -9.10 -1.51 9.49
N CYS A 39 -8.32 -0.92 10.39
CA CYS A 39 -6.86 -0.95 10.32
C CYS A 39 -6.29 -2.37 10.37
N ASN A 40 -6.82 -3.25 11.23
CA ASN A 40 -6.41 -4.65 11.27
C ASN A 40 -6.67 -5.36 9.93
N SER A 41 -7.78 -5.08 9.25
CA SER A 41 -8.06 -5.65 7.92
C SER A 41 -7.04 -5.19 6.87
N ILE A 42 -6.61 -3.92 6.94
CA ILE A 42 -5.59 -3.34 6.06
C ILE A 42 -4.22 -3.97 6.34
N LEU A 43 -3.83 -4.08 7.60
CA LEU A 43 -2.57 -4.71 8.01
C LEU A 43 -2.51 -6.18 7.56
N ASN A 44 -3.59 -6.94 7.81
CA ASN A 44 -3.67 -8.34 7.39
C ASN A 44 -3.60 -8.49 5.87
N ARG A 45 -4.32 -7.65 5.11
CA ARG A 45 -4.25 -7.65 3.64
C ARG A 45 -2.83 -7.34 3.16
N THR A 46 -2.18 -6.34 3.76
CA THR A 46 -0.82 -5.88 3.40
C THR A 46 0.20 -7.01 3.58
N ILE A 47 0.21 -7.67 4.73
CA ILE A 47 1.14 -8.78 5.02
C ILE A 47 0.93 -9.95 4.05
N ASN A 48 -0.33 -10.29 3.73
CA ASN A 48 -0.61 -11.35 2.76
C ASN A 48 -0.20 -10.97 1.34
N LEU A 49 -0.36 -9.70 0.95
CA LEU A 49 0.14 -9.19 -0.33
C LEU A 49 1.68 -9.20 -0.38
N ASN A 50 2.36 -8.79 0.70
CA ASN A 50 3.83 -8.84 0.81
C ASN A 50 4.34 -10.27 0.65
N ARG A 51 3.76 -11.22 1.39
CA ARG A 51 4.10 -12.65 1.27
C ARG A 51 3.90 -13.15 -0.16
N GLY A 52 2.73 -12.90 -0.76
CA GLY A 52 2.43 -13.32 -2.13
C GLY A 52 3.40 -12.73 -3.15
N TYR A 53 3.71 -11.44 -3.01
CA TYR A 53 4.69 -10.75 -3.86
C TYR A 53 6.07 -11.38 -3.74
N ILE A 54 6.59 -11.57 -2.52
CA ILE A 54 7.92 -12.16 -2.28
C ILE A 54 8.00 -13.57 -2.87
N THR A 55 6.97 -14.40 -2.66
CA THR A 55 6.92 -15.76 -3.23
C THR A 55 7.00 -15.73 -4.75
N LEU A 56 6.19 -14.90 -5.41
CA LEU A 56 6.15 -14.81 -6.86
C LEU A 56 7.45 -14.25 -7.45
N VAL A 57 8.08 -13.26 -6.83
CA VAL A 57 9.38 -12.73 -7.28
C VAL A 57 10.48 -13.77 -7.13
N LYS A 58 10.52 -14.51 -6.02
CA LYS A 58 11.48 -15.62 -5.80
C LYS A 58 11.29 -16.76 -6.81
N ASP A 59 10.07 -16.98 -7.28
CA ASP A 59 9.72 -17.97 -8.30
C ASP A 59 9.95 -17.50 -9.76
N ASN A 60 10.52 -16.30 -9.96
CA ASN A 60 10.65 -15.67 -11.29
C ASN A 60 9.30 -15.51 -12.02
N ASN A 61 8.25 -15.16 -11.27
CA ASN A 61 6.92 -14.87 -11.77
C ASN A 61 6.51 -13.42 -11.46
N TYR A 62 7.37 -12.46 -11.84
CA TYR A 62 7.13 -11.04 -11.59
C TYR A 62 5.91 -10.50 -12.32
N ILE A 63 5.53 -11.06 -13.48
CA ILE A 63 4.33 -10.64 -14.22
C ILE A 63 3.09 -10.77 -13.33
N ALA A 64 2.98 -11.86 -12.56
CA ALA A 64 1.91 -12.04 -11.58
C ALA A 64 2.13 -11.23 -10.28
N ALA A 65 3.39 -10.96 -9.91
CA ALA A 65 3.72 -10.18 -8.72
C ALA A 65 3.41 -8.68 -8.88
N ALA A 66 3.67 -8.11 -10.06
CA ALA A 66 3.60 -6.67 -10.32
C ALA A 66 2.22 -6.04 -10.01
N PRO A 67 1.06 -6.67 -10.34
CA PRO A 67 -0.26 -6.21 -9.91
C PRO A 67 -0.39 -6.00 -8.40
N LEU A 68 0.29 -6.81 -7.58
CA LEU A 68 0.17 -6.75 -6.12
C LEU A 68 0.70 -5.42 -5.56
N VAL A 69 1.63 -4.75 -6.25
CA VAL A 69 2.11 -3.41 -5.87
C VAL A 69 0.96 -2.39 -5.91
N ARG A 70 0.12 -2.44 -6.96
CA ARG A 70 -1.05 -1.55 -7.10
C ARG A 70 -2.15 -1.88 -6.09
N LEU A 71 -2.30 -3.16 -5.74
CA LEU A 71 -3.23 -3.60 -4.68
C LEU A 71 -2.76 -3.15 -3.29
N ASN A 72 -1.46 -3.12 -3.04
CA ASN A 72 -0.93 -2.64 -1.77
C ASN A 72 -1.03 -1.10 -1.66
N LEU A 73 -0.78 -0.38 -2.76
CA LEU A 73 -1.10 1.05 -2.84
C LEU A 73 -2.58 1.33 -2.58
N ASP A 74 -3.49 0.49 -3.09
CA ASP A 74 -4.93 0.60 -2.80
C ASP A 74 -5.22 0.50 -1.29
N SER A 75 -4.58 -0.44 -0.57
CA SER A 75 -4.67 -0.53 0.90
C SER A 75 -4.25 0.78 1.58
N LEU A 76 -3.12 1.36 1.16
CA LEU A 76 -2.66 2.67 1.65
C LEU A 76 -3.69 3.77 1.37
N LEU A 77 -4.23 3.86 0.16
CA LEU A 77 -5.21 4.87 -0.20
C LEU A 77 -6.53 4.71 0.59
N ARG A 78 -6.91 3.48 0.95
CA ARG A 78 -8.14 3.24 1.74
C ARG A 78 -7.97 3.68 3.18
N LEU A 79 -6.80 3.42 3.76
CA LEU A 79 -6.43 3.99 5.05
C LEU A 79 -6.41 5.52 4.97
N PHE A 80 -5.74 6.08 3.97
CA PHE A 80 -5.66 7.53 3.81
C PHE A 80 -7.04 8.18 3.67
N ALA A 81 -7.96 7.54 2.93
CA ALA A 81 -9.33 8.01 2.78
C ALA A 81 -10.08 8.19 4.11
N SER A 82 -9.77 7.41 5.14
CA SER A 82 -10.42 7.56 6.46
C SER A 82 -10.10 8.91 7.11
N THR A 83 -8.98 9.55 6.73
CA THR A 83 -8.58 10.88 7.22
C THR A 83 -9.08 12.02 6.32
N GLN A 84 -9.56 11.69 5.12
CA GLN A 84 -10.04 12.66 4.13
C GLN A 84 -11.57 12.65 3.97
N SER A 85 -12.27 11.74 4.65
CA SER A 85 -13.72 11.57 4.53
C SER A 85 -14.51 12.60 5.32
N GLU A 86 -15.74 12.86 4.88
CA GLU A 86 -16.73 13.66 5.60
C GLU A 86 -17.17 13.07 6.96
N PHE A 87 -16.77 11.83 7.25
CA PHE A 87 -17.08 11.11 8.48
C PHE A 87 -15.86 11.06 9.42
N ASP A 88 -16.10 10.95 10.72
CA ASP A 88 -15.06 10.53 11.66
C ASP A 88 -14.61 9.09 11.38
N VAL A 89 -13.45 8.70 11.91
CA VAL A 89 -12.79 7.44 11.56
C VAL A 89 -13.61 6.19 11.92
N ASP A 90 -14.40 6.22 12.99
CA ASP A 90 -15.22 5.08 13.41
C ASP A 90 -16.48 4.98 12.54
N THR A 91 -17.15 6.10 12.26
CA THR A 91 -18.27 6.13 11.31
C THR A 91 -17.83 5.72 9.91
N PHE A 92 -16.67 6.21 9.46
CA PHE A 92 -16.06 5.80 8.19
C PHE A 92 -15.85 4.28 8.16
N ALA A 93 -15.16 3.73 9.15
CA ALA A 93 -14.88 2.30 9.23
C ALA A 93 -16.15 1.44 9.25
N LYS A 94 -17.17 1.86 10.01
CA LYS A 94 -18.49 1.22 10.05
C LYS A 94 -19.17 1.21 8.68
N ASN A 95 -19.08 2.30 7.91
CA ASN A 95 -19.65 2.37 6.57
C ASN A 95 -18.91 1.43 5.60
N ILE A 96 -17.58 1.32 5.69
CA ILE A 96 -16.81 0.35 4.91
C ILE A 96 -17.22 -1.08 5.25
N ARG A 97 -17.37 -1.41 6.54
CA ARG A 97 -17.83 -2.73 6.97
C ARG A 97 -19.21 -3.10 6.42
N LYS A 98 -20.08 -2.11 6.18
CA LYS A 98 -21.39 -2.29 5.54
C LYS A 98 -21.33 -2.41 4.00
N GLY A 99 -20.14 -2.31 3.40
CA GLY A 99 -19.95 -2.39 1.96
C GLY A 99 -20.17 -1.06 1.22
N GLU A 100 -20.17 0.08 1.94
CA GLU A 100 -20.21 1.37 1.26
C GLU A 100 -18.93 1.64 0.46
N ILE A 101 -19.08 2.32 -0.67
CA ILE A 101 -17.98 2.54 -1.61
C ILE A 101 -17.33 3.89 -1.34
N ILE A 102 -16.04 3.91 -1.03
CA ILE A 102 -15.25 5.13 -0.72
C ILE A 102 -15.40 6.22 -1.80
N ARG A 103 -15.41 5.85 -3.09
CA ARG A 103 -15.57 6.81 -4.20
C ARG A 103 -16.89 7.58 -4.19
N LYS A 104 -17.87 7.15 -3.38
CA LYS A 104 -19.15 7.86 -3.17
C LYS A 104 -19.12 8.76 -1.92
N MET A 105 -18.14 8.62 -1.04
CA MET A 105 -17.99 9.51 0.11
C MET A 105 -17.43 10.86 -0.33
N LYS A 106 -17.77 11.93 0.39
CA LYS A 106 -17.31 13.27 0.06
C LYS A 106 -16.00 13.60 0.75
N TYR A 107 -15.21 14.46 0.11
CA TYR A 107 -14.00 15.02 0.70
C TYR A 107 -14.37 16.04 1.78
N PHE A 108 -13.77 15.93 2.97
CA PHE A 108 -14.16 16.78 4.10
C PHE A 108 -13.93 18.28 3.88
N LYS A 109 -12.84 18.67 3.19
CA LYS A 109 -12.55 20.09 2.91
C LYS A 109 -13.45 20.67 1.82
N ASN A 110 -13.96 19.84 0.91
CA ASN A 110 -14.84 20.26 -0.17
C ASN A 110 -15.89 19.19 -0.46
N LYS A 111 -17.08 19.37 0.13
CA LYS A 111 -18.19 18.41 0.02
C LYS A 111 -18.77 18.25 -1.39
N LYS A 112 -18.34 19.05 -2.37
CA LYS A 112 -18.70 18.87 -3.79
C LYS A 112 -17.83 17.82 -4.47
N GLU A 113 -16.64 17.55 -3.93
CA GLU A 113 -15.70 16.54 -4.45
C GLU A 113 -15.90 15.19 -3.78
N ARG A 114 -15.58 14.12 -4.50
CA ARG A 114 -15.68 12.73 -4.03
C ARG A 114 -14.30 12.12 -3.82
N LEU A 115 -14.20 11.14 -2.93
CA LEU A 115 -12.95 10.42 -2.64
C LEU A 115 -12.66 9.32 -3.68
N THR A 116 -12.53 9.70 -4.96
CA THR A 116 -12.02 8.79 -6.00
C THR A 116 -10.54 8.48 -5.76
N ASP A 117 -10.03 7.38 -6.32
CA ASP A 117 -8.60 7.06 -6.26
C ASP A 117 -7.75 8.21 -6.82
N SER A 118 -8.17 8.82 -7.93
CA SER A 118 -7.49 9.98 -8.50
C SER A 118 -7.42 11.16 -7.53
N LYS A 119 -8.50 11.44 -6.80
CA LYS A 119 -8.51 12.52 -5.80
C LYS A 119 -7.61 12.19 -4.61
N LEU A 120 -7.63 10.94 -4.15
CA LEU A 120 -6.75 10.50 -3.06
C LEU A 120 -5.28 10.60 -3.46
N ILE A 121 -4.94 10.26 -4.71
CA ILE A 121 -3.58 10.43 -5.27
C ILE A 121 -3.20 11.91 -5.36
N GLU A 122 -4.10 12.76 -5.84
CA GLU A 122 -3.89 14.22 -5.91
C GLU A 122 -3.55 14.80 -4.54
N ILE A 123 -4.20 14.32 -3.47
CA ILE A 123 -3.97 14.83 -2.12
C ILE A 123 -2.71 14.20 -1.49
N ILE A 124 -2.57 12.87 -1.54
CA ILE A 124 -1.49 12.17 -0.84
C ILE A 124 -0.10 12.51 -1.40
N LYS A 125 0.01 12.79 -2.71
CA LYS A 125 1.29 13.11 -3.34
C LYS A 125 1.89 14.44 -2.87
N GLU A 126 1.06 15.34 -2.34
CA GLU A 126 1.47 16.63 -1.79
C GLU A 126 2.07 16.49 -0.38
N ILE A 127 1.89 15.33 0.27
CA ILE A 127 2.54 15.02 1.55
C ILE A 127 4.02 14.76 1.29
N LYS A 128 4.90 15.43 2.06
CA LYS A 128 6.35 15.25 1.97
C LYS A 128 6.71 13.75 2.11
N GLY A 129 7.39 13.22 1.10
CA GLY A 129 7.78 11.79 1.05
C GLY A 129 6.80 10.87 0.33
N PHE A 130 5.64 11.36 -0.13
CA PHE A 130 4.61 10.54 -0.81
C PHE A 130 4.43 10.82 -2.30
N LYS A 131 5.26 11.67 -2.91
CA LYS A 131 5.22 11.97 -4.36
C LYS A 131 5.32 10.72 -5.26
N TRP A 132 5.90 9.63 -4.75
CA TRP A 132 6.02 8.36 -5.48
C TRP A 132 4.67 7.69 -5.77
N THR A 133 3.62 8.01 -5.01
CA THR A 133 2.29 7.37 -5.14
C THR A 133 1.67 7.58 -6.52
N GLU A 134 1.84 8.76 -7.12
CA GLU A 134 1.38 9.09 -8.47
C GLU A 134 2.01 8.17 -9.52
N LYS A 135 3.34 7.99 -9.45
CA LYS A 135 4.08 7.12 -10.37
C LYS A 135 3.56 5.68 -10.35
N ILE A 136 3.16 5.18 -9.19
CA ILE A 136 2.67 3.80 -9.02
C ILE A 136 1.22 3.66 -9.40
N TYR A 137 0.42 4.68 -9.15
CA TYR A 137 -0.93 4.70 -9.64
C TYR A 137 -0.97 4.60 -11.17
N GLU A 138 -0.12 5.36 -11.86
CA GLU A 138 0.00 5.35 -13.32
C GLU A 138 0.61 4.04 -13.83
N ALA A 139 1.83 3.69 -13.38
CA ALA A 139 2.56 2.51 -13.88
C ALA A 139 1.87 1.19 -13.50
N GLY A 140 1.35 1.10 -12.28
CA GLY A 140 0.68 -0.10 -11.77
C GLY A 140 -0.63 -0.39 -12.52
N SER A 141 -1.33 0.63 -13.00
CA SER A 141 -2.52 0.44 -13.85
C SER A 141 -2.20 -0.30 -15.14
N GLY A 142 -0.98 -0.15 -15.67
CA GLY A 142 -0.48 -0.90 -16.82
C GLY A 142 -0.24 -2.39 -16.55
N TYR A 143 -0.03 -2.81 -15.31
CA TYR A 143 0.06 -4.22 -14.93
C TYR A 143 -1.30 -4.82 -14.55
N ILE A 144 -2.30 -3.99 -14.24
CA ILE A 144 -3.67 -4.43 -13.97
C ILE A 144 -4.46 -4.67 -15.26
N HIS A 145 -4.29 -3.80 -16.26
CA HIS A 145 -4.92 -3.92 -17.57
C HIS A 145 -3.94 -4.51 -18.57
N LEU A 146 -4.41 -5.38 -19.47
CA LEU A 146 -3.59 -5.84 -20.60
C LEU A 146 -3.12 -4.62 -21.39
N SER A 147 -1.81 -4.39 -21.38
CA SER A 147 -1.18 -3.16 -21.85
C SER A 147 0.13 -3.47 -22.59
N ASN A 148 0.80 -2.43 -23.08
CA ASN A 148 2.15 -2.53 -23.63
C ASN A 148 3.14 -3.23 -22.67
N GLN A 149 2.94 -3.10 -21.35
CA GLN A 149 3.77 -3.75 -20.35
C GLN A 149 3.73 -5.29 -20.45
N HIS A 150 2.57 -5.85 -20.79
CA HIS A 150 2.40 -7.29 -20.99
C HIS A 150 3.01 -7.77 -22.31
N PHE A 151 3.02 -6.90 -23.32
CA PHE A 151 3.72 -7.17 -24.57
C PHE A 151 5.23 -7.22 -24.34
N TYR A 152 5.80 -6.22 -23.66
CA TYR A 152 7.23 -6.17 -23.37
C TYR A 152 7.71 -7.19 -22.33
N SER A 153 6.80 -7.76 -21.52
CA SER A 153 7.14 -8.87 -20.63
C SER A 153 7.12 -10.25 -21.31
N SER A 154 6.60 -10.34 -22.53
CA SER A 154 6.52 -11.58 -23.34
C SER A 154 7.37 -11.52 -24.62
N VAL A 155 8.06 -10.40 -24.85
CA VAL A 155 8.82 -10.11 -26.06
C VAL A 155 10.14 -9.40 -25.73
N LYS A 156 11.24 -9.81 -26.36
CA LYS A 156 12.55 -9.16 -26.32
C LYS A 156 13.01 -8.78 -27.72
N ILE A 157 13.42 -7.53 -27.91
CA ILE A 157 14.03 -7.08 -29.16
C ILE A 157 15.53 -7.40 -29.08
N SER A 158 16.00 -8.37 -29.87
CA SER A 158 17.40 -8.85 -29.84
C SER A 158 18.25 -8.35 -31.02
N GLY A 159 17.66 -7.63 -31.97
CA GLY A 159 18.37 -7.01 -33.09
C GLY A 159 17.48 -6.06 -33.89
N LYS A 160 18.06 -5.40 -34.92
CA LYS A 160 17.36 -4.40 -35.74
C LYS A 160 16.06 -4.91 -36.37
N ASN A 161 16.03 -6.20 -36.74
CA ASN A 161 14.87 -6.89 -37.32
C ASN A 161 14.57 -8.23 -36.60
N THR A 162 15.02 -8.41 -35.36
CA THR A 162 14.88 -9.69 -34.64
C THR A 162 14.09 -9.49 -33.36
N ILE A 163 13.00 -10.23 -33.24
CA ILE A 163 12.12 -10.25 -32.07
C ILE A 163 12.09 -11.69 -31.53
N GLU A 164 12.45 -11.84 -30.27
CA GLU A 164 12.28 -13.08 -29.52
C GLU A 164 10.99 -12.99 -28.70
N SER A 165 10.16 -14.03 -28.73
CA SER A 165 8.96 -14.13 -27.91
C SER A 165 8.80 -15.55 -27.37
N GLY A 166 7.95 -15.73 -26.36
CA GLY A 166 7.58 -17.06 -25.91
C GLY A 166 6.47 -17.05 -24.87
N ILE A 167 5.67 -18.12 -24.87
CA ILE A 167 4.71 -18.43 -23.80
C ILE A 167 5.48 -19.25 -22.76
N ARG A 168 5.70 -18.67 -21.58
CA ARG A 168 6.63 -19.21 -20.57
C ARG A 168 6.02 -19.12 -19.18
N LYS A 169 6.54 -19.93 -18.26
CA LYS A 169 6.23 -19.86 -16.82
C LYS A 169 7.12 -18.85 -16.07
N THR A 170 8.18 -18.37 -16.70
CA THR A 170 9.16 -17.45 -16.14
C THR A 170 9.07 -16.06 -16.78
N ASP A 171 9.60 -15.07 -16.08
CA ASP A 171 9.57 -13.64 -16.41
C ASP A 171 10.90 -13.11 -16.98
N GLU A 172 11.64 -13.94 -17.72
CA GLU A 172 13.01 -13.64 -18.19
C GLU A 172 13.14 -12.38 -19.04
N PHE A 173 12.05 -11.96 -19.71
CA PHE A 173 12.03 -10.74 -20.50
C PHE A 173 11.73 -9.48 -19.68
N VAL A 174 11.27 -9.63 -18.43
CA VAL A 174 11.09 -8.50 -17.52
C VAL A 174 12.45 -7.98 -17.07
N PRO A 175 12.79 -6.70 -17.35
CA PRO A 175 14.07 -6.13 -16.93
C PRO A 175 14.24 -6.14 -15.40
N ILE A 176 15.44 -6.48 -14.93
CA ILE A 176 15.75 -6.50 -13.48
C ILE A 176 15.45 -5.17 -12.78
N LYS A 177 15.68 -4.04 -13.47
CA LYS A 177 15.37 -2.69 -12.98
C LYS A 177 13.88 -2.51 -12.63
N GLU A 178 12.99 -3.17 -13.36
CA GLU A 178 11.55 -3.12 -13.08
C GLU A 178 11.22 -3.94 -11.83
N LYS A 179 11.86 -5.11 -11.68
CA LYS A 179 11.71 -5.94 -10.48
C LYS A 179 12.19 -5.21 -9.22
N ILE A 180 13.32 -4.52 -9.30
CA ILE A 180 13.85 -3.67 -8.24
C ILE A 180 12.86 -2.54 -7.92
N ALA A 181 12.43 -1.79 -8.92
CA ALA A 181 11.49 -0.69 -8.75
C ALA A 181 10.18 -1.15 -8.09
N GLY A 182 9.53 -2.20 -8.62
CA GLY A 182 8.30 -2.73 -8.05
C GLY A 182 8.46 -3.17 -6.60
N THR A 183 9.60 -3.78 -6.24
CA THR A 183 9.85 -4.24 -4.87
C THR A 183 10.05 -3.06 -3.93
N TYR A 184 10.79 -2.04 -4.38
CA TYR A 184 10.91 -0.78 -3.64
C TYR A 184 9.53 -0.15 -3.38
N TYR A 185 8.66 -0.09 -4.38
CA TYR A 185 7.33 0.52 -4.21
C TYR A 185 6.37 -0.32 -3.37
N MET A 186 6.48 -1.65 -3.43
CA MET A 186 5.78 -2.54 -2.51
C MET A 186 6.15 -2.22 -1.05
N GLN A 187 7.45 -2.03 -0.80
CA GLN A 187 7.98 -1.62 0.49
C GLN A 187 7.49 -0.21 0.91
N GLN A 188 7.48 0.76 -0.01
CA GLN A 188 6.98 2.12 0.28
C GLN A 188 5.50 2.12 0.64
N ALA A 189 4.66 1.32 -0.04
CA ALA A 189 3.24 1.20 0.31
C ALA A 189 3.04 0.62 1.72
N SER A 190 3.75 -0.46 2.05
CA SER A 190 3.73 -1.08 3.39
C SER A 190 4.20 -0.11 4.48
N LYS A 191 5.31 0.61 4.23
CA LYS A 191 5.81 1.65 5.15
C LYS A 191 4.81 2.80 5.32
N GLY A 192 4.19 3.25 4.23
CA GLY A 192 3.16 4.28 4.25
C GLY A 192 1.99 3.91 5.17
N ILE A 193 1.51 2.66 5.09
CA ILE A 193 0.44 2.15 5.95
C ILE A 193 0.86 2.21 7.42
N ARG A 194 2.08 1.76 7.75
CA ARG A 194 2.61 1.85 9.11
C ARG A 194 2.69 3.30 9.60
N ILE A 195 3.17 4.22 8.76
CA ILE A 195 3.30 5.65 9.09
C ILE A 195 1.93 6.24 9.44
N PHE A 196 0.92 6.09 8.57
CA PHE A 196 -0.41 6.66 8.83
C PHE A 196 -1.09 6.09 10.08
N ILE A 197 -0.93 4.80 10.37
CA ILE A 197 -1.44 4.22 11.62
C ILE A 197 -0.65 4.77 12.82
N GLY A 198 0.66 4.90 12.70
CA GLY A 198 1.53 5.45 13.74
C GLY A 198 1.19 6.90 14.08
N ASP A 199 1.04 7.75 13.07
CA ASP A 199 0.66 9.16 13.24
C ASP A 199 -0.69 9.28 13.96
N TRP A 200 -1.67 8.46 13.57
CA TRP A 200 -2.97 8.41 14.23
C TRP A 200 -2.88 7.98 15.71
N ILE A 201 -2.05 6.97 16.02
CA ILE A 201 -1.82 6.52 17.41
C ILE A 201 -1.24 7.67 18.25
N GLU A 202 -0.26 8.39 17.72
CA GLU A 202 0.39 9.49 18.44
C GLU A 202 -0.57 10.67 18.66
N GLU A 203 -1.42 11.01 17.69
CA GLU A 203 -2.49 11.99 17.87
C GLU A 203 -3.50 11.56 18.93
N ARG A 204 -3.85 10.27 18.97
CA ARG A 204 -4.80 9.72 19.95
C ARG A 204 -4.27 9.82 21.38
N LYS A 205 -2.99 9.47 21.60
CA LYS A 205 -2.33 9.60 22.91
C LYS A 205 -2.30 11.03 23.42
N LYS A 206 -2.04 12.01 22.54
CA LYS A 206 -2.07 13.44 22.91
C LYS A 206 -3.46 13.90 23.36
N SER A 207 -4.50 13.35 22.75
CA SER A 207 -5.89 13.71 23.06
C SER A 207 -6.41 13.03 24.34
N PHE A 208 -5.82 11.89 24.72
CA PHE A 208 -6.19 11.10 25.89
C PHE A 208 -4.93 10.55 26.58
N PRO A 209 -4.16 11.39 27.28
CA PRO A 209 -2.96 10.93 27.99
C PRO A 209 -3.34 9.91 29.06
N ASP A 210 -2.49 8.90 29.23
CA ASP A 210 -2.73 7.82 30.19
C ASP A 210 -2.80 8.40 31.61
N ARG A 211 -3.81 7.99 32.38
CA ARG A 211 -4.05 8.56 33.73
C ARG A 211 -2.92 8.26 34.73
N SER A 212 -1.97 7.39 34.38
CA SER A 212 -0.77 7.09 35.18
C SER A 212 0.27 8.21 35.14
N ASP A 213 0.23 9.11 34.15
CA ASP A 213 1.23 10.18 34.01
C ASP A 213 0.86 11.46 34.79
N ILE A 214 -0.34 11.51 35.36
CA ILE A 214 -0.86 12.67 36.10
C ILE A 214 -0.49 12.60 37.59
N SER A 215 -0.05 11.45 38.11
CA SER A 215 0.26 11.25 39.53
C SER A 215 1.67 11.71 39.96
N THR A 216 2.48 12.29 39.07
CA THR A 216 3.86 12.72 39.39
C THR A 216 4.02 14.23 39.54
N GLN A 217 2.91 14.98 39.59
CA GLN A 217 2.90 16.41 39.89
C GLN A 217 1.93 16.71 41.03
N GLN A 218 2.25 16.26 42.24
CA GLN A 218 1.80 16.86 43.50
C GLN A 218 2.95 16.87 44.51
#